data_AF-A0A3B8J3A9-F1
#
_entry.id   AF-A0A3B8J3A9-F1
#
_cell.length_a   1.000
_cell.length_b   1.000
_cell.length_c   1.000
_cell.angle_alpha   90.00
_cell.angle_beta   90.00
_cell.angle_gamma   90.00
#
_symmetry.space_group_name_H-M   'P 1'
#
loop_
_entity.id
_entity.type
_entity.pdbx_description
1 polymer ?
#
loop_
_entity_poly.entity_id
_entity_poly.type
_entity_poly.pdbx_seq_one_letter_code
_entity_poly.pdbx_strand_id
1 'polypeptide(L)' 'MGALSFWKYQGTGNDFVMIDNREGEFDPQDTDRVAALCDRRF' A
#
# COMPACT_ATOMS: atom_id res chain seq x y z
N MET A 1 -0.18 6.46 -15.29
CA MET A 1 -0.64 6.11 -13.93
C MET A 1 -1.58 4.93 -14.06
N GLY A 2 -1.07 3.72 -13.80
CA GLY A 2 -1.91 2.53 -13.71
C GLY A 2 -2.63 2.50 -12.37
N ALA A 3 -3.79 1.84 -12.30
CA ALA A 3 -4.45 1.57 -11.03
C ALA A 3 -3.58 0.61 -10.20
N LEU A 4 -3.44 0.88 -8.90
CA LEU A 4 -2.77 -0.01 -7.96
C LEU A 4 -3.82 -0.94 -7.33
N SER A 5 -3.70 -2.24 -7.56
CA SER A 5 -4.51 -3.24 -6.87
C SER A 5 -4.01 -3.44 -5.45
N PHE A 6 -4.90 -3.31 -4.47
CA PHE A 6 -4.59 -3.53 -3.07
C PHE A 6 -5.80 -4.07 -2.31
N TRP A 7 -5.54 -4.58 -1.11
CA TRP A 7 -6.57 -5.02 -0.18
C TRP A 7 -6.36 -4.37 1.18
N LYS A 8 -7.45 -3.91 1.79
CA LYS A 8 -7.42 -3.38 3.17
C LYS A 8 -7.62 -4.53 4.15
N TYR A 9 -6.67 -4.69 5.06
CA TYR A 9 -6.76 -5.64 6.18
C TYR A 9 -6.68 -4.92 7.52
N GLN A 10 -7.10 -5.60 8.59
CA GLN A 10 -6.90 -5.12 9.96
C GLN A 10 -6.65 -6.28 10.93
N GLY A 11 -5.86 -6.02 11.96
CA GLY A 11 -5.65 -6.92 13.09
C GLY A 11 -5.58 -6.13 14.40
N THR A 12 -6.42 -6.49 15.37
CA THR A 12 -6.49 -5.82 16.69
C THR A 12 -6.63 -4.29 16.61
N GLY A 13 -7.32 -3.78 15.58
CA GLY A 13 -7.50 -2.34 15.38
C GLY A 13 -6.36 -1.63 14.65
N ASN A 14 -5.28 -2.33 14.29
CA ASN A 14 -4.26 -1.82 13.37
C ASN A 14 -4.62 -2.20 11.93
N ASP A 15 -4.66 -1.24 11.01
CA ASP A 15 -5.01 -1.46 9.61
C ASP A 15 -3.83 -1.38 8.66
N PHE A 16 -3.93 -2.14 7.58
CA PHE A 16 -2.86 -2.34 6.62
C PHE A 16 -3.39 -2.26 5.19
N VAL A 17 -2.59 -1.68 4.31
CA VAL A 17 -2.72 -1.81 2.85
C VAL A 17 -1.83 -2.97 2.42
N MET A 18 -2.45 -4.04 1.91
CA MET A 18 -1.74 -5.22 1.42
C MET A 18 -1.67 -5.16 -0.10
N ILE A 19 -0.45 -5.27 -0.64
CA ILE A 19 -0.16 -5.25 -2.07
C ILE A 19 0.49 -6.58 -2.42
N ASP A 20 0.01 -7.22 -3.48
CA ASP A 20 0.70 -8.37 -4.05
C ASP A 20 1.87 -7.88 -4.89
N ASN A 21 3.08 -8.10 -4.38
CA ASN A 21 4.31 -7.70 -5.02
C ASN A 21 5.18 -8.90 -5.42
N ARG A 22 4.59 -10.08 -5.68
CA ARG A 22 5.35 -11.29 -6.03
C ARG A 22 6.12 -11.15 -7.35
N GLU A 23 5.65 -10.31 -8.26
CA GLU A 23 6.29 -10.02 -9.55
C GLU A 23 7.24 -8.82 -9.48
N GLY A 24 7.33 -8.13 -8.34
CA GLY A 24 8.24 -6.99 -8.15
C GLY A 24 7.80 -5.68 -8.83
N GLU A 25 6.53 -5.55 -9.18
CA GLU A 25 5.98 -4.36 -9.86
C GLU A 25 5.83 -3.13 -8.95
N PHE A 26 5.85 -3.33 -7.63
CA PHE A 26 5.82 -2.27 -6.63
C PHE A 26 7.20 -2.14 -5.99
N ASP A 27 7.78 -0.93 -6.00
CA ASP A 27 9.03 -0.65 -5.30
C ASP A 27 8.75 -0.35 -3.82
N PRO A 28 9.11 -1.24 -2.87
CA PRO A 28 8.92 -0.97 -1.45
C PRO A 28 9.89 0.08 -0.89
N GLN A 29 10.93 0.47 -1.64
CA GLN A 29 11.89 1.49 -1.23
C GLN A 29 11.43 2.91 -1.60
N ASP A 30 10.36 3.05 -2.38
CA ASP A 30 9.71 4.33 -2.65
C ASP A 30 8.88 4.77 -1.43
N THR A 31 9.58 5.30 -0.42
CA THR A 31 8.98 5.68 0.86
C THR A 31 7.97 6.82 0.74
N ASP A 32 8.15 7.71 -0.23
CA ASP A 32 7.23 8.82 -0.47
C ASP A 32 5.89 8.30 -1.01
N ARG A 33 5.93 7.34 -1.94
CA ARG A 33 4.73 6.67 -2.42
C ARG A 33 4.06 5.84 -1.33
N VAL A 34 4.83 5.14 -0.48
CA VAL A 34 4.28 4.41 0.67
C VAL A 34 3.60 5.37 1.65
N ALA A 35 4.21 6.52 1.94
CA ALA A 35 3.64 7.52 2.83
C ALA A 35 2.33 8.09 2.26
N ALA A 36 2.29 8.39 0.95
CA ALA A 36 1.08 8.86 0.28
C ALA A 36 -0.05 7.81 0.32
N LEU A 37 0.25 6.53 0.16
CA LEU A 37 -0.74 5.45 0.27
C LEU A 37 -1.29 5.27 1.69
N CYS A 38 -0.54 5.66 2.71
CA CYS A 38 -0.93 5.60 4.11
C CYS A 38 -1.63 6.89 4.60
N ASP A 39 -1.69 7.93 3.78
CA ASP A 39 -2.47 9.11 4.12
C ASP A 39 -3.96 8.74 4.15
N ARG A 40 -4.64 9.12 5.25
CA ARG A 40 -6.04 8.71 5.49
C ARG A 40 -7.06 9.68 4.89
N ARG A 41 -6.61 10.81 4.35
CA ARG A 41 -7.47 11.93 3.96
C ARG A 41 -7.26 12.35 2.52
N PHE A 42 -6.04 12.24 2.02
CA PHE A 42 -5.63 12.73 0.71
C PHE A 42 -5.47 11.60 -0.31
#